data_AF-A0A7C2B0U5-F1
#
_entry.id   AF-A0A7C2B0U5-F1
#
_cell.length_a   1.000
_cell.length_b   1.000
_cell.length_c   1.000
_cell.angle_alpha   90.00
_cell.angle_beta   90.00
_cell.angle_gamma   90.00
#
_symmetry.space_group_name_H-M   'P 1'
#
loop_
_entity.id
_entity.type
_entity.pdbx_description
1 polymer ?
#
loop_
_entity_poly.entity_id
_entity_poly.type
_entity_poly.pdbx_seq_one_letter_code
_entity_poly.pdbx_strand_id
1 'polypeptide(L)'
;MTAASDATPAAWTFSRGRPVRCANRSTSRTRSARSATGRPSRACRSSTCGESRHVRQSIGNHQNSPVGVTRVRSMRANKAKNDRSTAPSWISAGVSRRSFLTLASAAAVGAGAGGGLVFGQSSIPGNFGDPVPPETDSSVEIKYSVCLACHSACGIRCKVVDGVLVKIDGNPYHPNCLEPHLDYSTDPSVARLEVGKVCAKGQAGVQTLYNPYRIKEPLRRDGPRGSGRWKTISWDEAFNEIATKLGPSRDLATPVDPSDPGLGPVANRVVFCGGRNEHGQKEFTDRFWGKSFGTVNKRHDHTSICEASHHIGYSFITGKSKGSTDLQNCEFVLWFGSDPLAANFPFVAQSRKLINMREAGGKLAIVDPRYNVAASKADWWLPVKPGTDAALAMAIGRYIIDNSLYNAAFLQRPYDGAANPTGELNSTDATHLVKIEGGVPTSFLRADEAGIVGGTSNDYVVWSGGSAVQYDSVDTADLFPGAVTVNGFLCMTAFELYAQKTRENSISDWSAICGIDETVITAIAQELTSHGRKASVELYRGPVQNTNGTYTAMSIVCLNTLIGNYNWKGGHVFGGGHW
;
A
#
# COMPACT_ATOMS: atom_id res chain seq x y z
N MET A 1 44.26 3.07 42.77
CA MET A 1 45.13 2.96 41.58
C MET A 1 44.38 3.56 40.40
N THR A 2 44.86 4.71 39.91
CA THR A 2 44.94 5.18 38.49
C THR A 2 44.02 4.51 37.45
N ALA A 3 43.40 5.17 36.46
CA ALA A 3 43.40 6.54 35.95
C ALA A 3 42.23 6.69 34.94
N ALA A 4 42.00 7.93 34.50
CA ALA A 4 40.93 8.41 33.62
C ALA A 4 40.89 7.81 32.19
N SER A 5 39.72 7.92 31.55
CA SER A 5 39.62 8.14 30.11
C SER A 5 38.38 9.00 29.80
N ASP A 6 38.63 10.24 29.42
CA ASP A 6 37.71 11.17 28.79
C ASP A 6 37.21 10.63 27.44
N ALA A 7 35.91 10.76 27.19
CA ALA A 7 35.35 10.79 25.85
C ALA A 7 34.19 11.79 25.80
N THR A 8 34.46 12.94 25.21
CA THR A 8 33.50 13.99 24.83
C THR A 8 32.54 13.48 23.75
N PRO A 9 31.23 13.73 23.84
CA PRO A 9 30.33 13.52 22.71
C PRO A 9 30.36 14.73 21.77
N ALA A 10 30.51 14.47 20.48
CA ALA A 10 30.42 15.46 19.41
C ALA A 10 29.05 16.16 19.42
N ALA A 11 29.08 17.48 19.55
CA ALA A 11 27.90 18.34 19.44
C ALA A 11 27.45 18.44 17.97
N TRP A 12 26.26 17.95 17.67
CA TRP A 12 25.56 18.24 16.42
C TRP A 12 24.85 19.59 16.56
N THR A 13 25.41 20.64 15.95
CA THR A 13 24.76 21.95 15.85
C THR A 13 23.67 21.91 14.78
N PHE A 14 22.40 21.79 15.19
CA PHE A 14 21.26 22.11 14.34
C PHE A 14 21.11 23.64 14.24
N SER A 15 21.28 24.21 13.05
CA SER A 15 20.90 25.59 12.77
C SER A 15 19.37 25.71 12.82
N ARG A 16 18.87 26.51 13.76
CA ARG A 16 17.43 26.71 13.98
C ARG A 16 16.82 27.54 12.84
N GLY A 17 16.04 26.90 11.98
CA GLY A 17 15.06 27.58 11.14
C GLY A 17 13.95 28.23 12.00
N ARG A 18 13.57 29.46 11.67
CA ARG A 18 12.52 30.23 12.38
C ARG A 18 11.17 29.48 12.32
N PRO A 19 10.35 29.50 13.39
CA PRO A 19 9.05 28.86 13.39
C PRO A 19 8.06 29.62 12.49
N VAL A 20 7.45 28.90 11.55
CA VAL A 20 6.30 29.36 10.76
C VAL A 20 5.08 29.38 11.69
N ARG A 21 4.47 30.55 11.86
CA ARG A 21 3.21 30.72 12.60
C ARG A 21 2.07 30.07 11.81
N CYS A 22 1.50 28.97 12.32
CA CYS A 22 0.18 28.50 11.89
C CYS A 22 -0.91 29.44 12.41
N ALA A 23 -1.52 30.23 11.53
CA ALA A 23 -2.71 30.99 11.84
C ALA A 23 -3.94 30.05 11.86
N ASN A 24 -4.55 29.91 13.04
CA ASN A 24 -5.85 29.26 13.20
C ASN A 24 -6.93 30.04 12.43
N ARG A 25 -7.44 29.48 11.32
CA ARG A 25 -8.70 29.94 10.72
C ARG A 25 -9.88 29.27 11.45
N SER A 26 -10.53 30.04 12.32
CA SER A 26 -11.87 29.73 12.83
C SER A 26 -12.90 30.04 11.75
N THR A 27 -13.49 29.04 11.11
CA THR A 27 -14.69 29.23 10.30
C THR A 27 -15.93 28.95 11.13
N SER A 28 -16.59 30.02 11.57
CA SER A 28 -17.97 29.99 12.04
C SER A 28 -18.89 29.64 10.87
N ARG A 29 -19.63 28.53 10.96
CA ARG A 29 -20.77 28.25 10.08
C ARG A 29 -22.05 28.46 10.87
N THR A 30 -22.69 29.59 10.59
CA THR A 30 -24.07 29.90 10.95
C THR A 30 -25.02 28.97 10.20
N ARG A 31 -25.96 28.36 10.94
CA ARG A 31 -27.12 27.64 10.40
C ARG A 31 -28.13 28.65 9.88
N SER A 32 -28.62 28.45 8.66
CA SER A 32 -29.96 28.93 8.28
C SER A 32 -30.74 27.80 7.61
N ALA A 33 -31.93 27.56 8.13
CA ALA A 33 -32.93 26.64 7.60
C ALA A 33 -33.77 27.37 6.55
N ARG A 34 -34.15 26.70 5.46
CA ARG A 34 -35.32 27.06 4.64
C ARG A 34 -35.89 25.84 3.91
N SER A 35 -37.07 25.46 4.39
CA SER A 35 -38.29 25.01 3.70
C SER A 35 -38.24 24.28 2.36
N ALA A 36 -38.87 23.12 2.36
CA ALA A 36 -39.36 22.37 1.21
C ALA A 36 -40.61 23.00 0.57
N THR A 37 -40.73 22.90 -0.76
CA THR A 37 -41.98 22.70 -1.52
C THR A 37 -41.67 22.37 -3.00
N GLY A 38 -42.45 21.46 -3.61
CA GLY A 38 -42.79 21.52 -5.05
C GLY A 38 -42.17 20.51 -6.04
N ARG A 39 -42.88 19.39 -6.28
CA ARG A 39 -42.82 18.44 -7.43
C ARG A 39 -43.13 19.10 -8.80
N PRO A 40 -43.14 18.40 -9.99
CA PRO A 40 -42.89 16.97 -10.28
C PRO A 40 -41.97 16.67 -11.50
N SER A 41 -41.41 15.44 -11.57
CA SER A 41 -40.92 14.84 -12.81
C SER A 41 -41.88 13.75 -13.33
N ARG A 42 -42.00 13.72 -14.66
CA ARG A 42 -42.96 12.96 -15.48
C ARG A 42 -42.66 11.46 -15.50
N ALA A 43 -43.74 10.69 -15.57
CA ALA A 43 -43.75 9.31 -16.01
C ALA A 43 -43.58 9.23 -17.54
N CYS A 44 -42.85 8.22 -18.02
CA CYS A 44 -43.20 7.55 -19.28
C CYS A 44 -42.76 6.09 -19.28
N ARG A 45 -43.54 5.31 -20.03
CA ARG A 45 -43.77 3.87 -19.91
C ARG A 45 -42.77 3.03 -20.71
N SER A 46 -42.85 1.76 -20.36
CA SER A 46 -42.35 0.52 -20.93
C SER A 46 -42.45 0.30 -22.45
N SER A 47 -41.62 -0.68 -22.85
CA SER A 47 -41.78 -1.74 -23.87
C SER A 47 -41.43 -1.43 -25.33
N THR A 48 -40.45 -2.17 -25.86
CA THR A 48 -40.70 -3.26 -26.83
C THR A 48 -39.47 -4.14 -27.05
N CYS A 49 -39.74 -5.44 -27.20
CA CYS A 49 -38.83 -6.52 -27.59
C CYS A 49 -38.31 -6.37 -29.03
N GLY A 50 -37.15 -6.96 -29.30
CA GLY A 50 -36.69 -7.31 -30.64
C GLY A 50 -35.69 -8.46 -30.58
N GLU A 51 -36.16 -9.66 -30.92
CA GLU A 51 -35.35 -10.87 -31.14
C GLU A 51 -34.41 -10.72 -32.35
N SER A 52 -33.23 -11.35 -32.31
CA SER A 52 -32.67 -12.03 -33.50
C SER A 52 -31.51 -12.98 -33.17
N ARG A 53 -31.84 -14.27 -33.26
CA ARG A 53 -31.18 -15.38 -33.97
C ARG A 53 -29.65 -15.61 -33.87
N HIS A 54 -29.38 -16.81 -33.39
CA HIS A 54 -28.26 -17.70 -33.67
C HIS A 54 -27.61 -17.60 -35.06
N VAL A 55 -26.27 -17.58 -35.07
CA VAL A 55 -25.45 -18.20 -36.13
C VAL A 55 -24.35 -19.02 -35.45
N ARG A 56 -24.39 -20.34 -35.67
CA ARG A 56 -23.29 -21.28 -35.44
C ARG A 56 -22.29 -21.14 -36.58
N GLN A 57 -20.99 -21.09 -36.28
CA GLN A 57 -19.97 -21.56 -37.21
C GLN A 57 -18.93 -22.40 -36.47
N SER A 58 -18.82 -23.63 -36.95
CA SER A 58 -17.83 -24.66 -36.65
C SER A 58 -16.50 -24.34 -37.33
N ILE A 59 -15.38 -24.52 -36.64
CA ILE A 59 -14.06 -24.67 -37.28
C ILE A 59 -13.48 -26.00 -36.83
N GLY A 60 -13.09 -26.79 -37.82
CA GLY A 60 -12.72 -28.20 -37.72
C GLY A 60 -11.29 -28.45 -37.26
N ASN A 61 -11.13 -29.68 -36.77
CA ASN A 61 -9.86 -30.38 -36.51
C ASN A 61 -9.04 -30.56 -37.79
N HIS A 62 -7.73 -30.36 -37.69
CA HIS A 62 -6.76 -31.06 -38.54
C HIS A 62 -5.58 -31.58 -37.70
N GLN A 63 -5.40 -32.90 -37.73
CA GLN A 63 -4.22 -33.65 -37.33
C GLN A 63 -3.41 -34.06 -38.59
N ASN A 64 -2.17 -34.50 -38.33
CA ASN A 64 -1.12 -35.11 -39.18
C ASN A 64 -0.08 -34.12 -39.74
N SER A 65 1.23 -34.37 -39.77
CA SER A 65 2.17 -35.37 -39.21
C SER A 65 3.60 -34.88 -39.58
N PRO A 66 4.69 -35.37 -38.96
CA PRO A 66 6.03 -34.77 -39.07
C PRO A 66 6.88 -35.35 -40.21
N VAL A 67 7.79 -34.54 -40.77
CA VAL A 67 8.83 -34.98 -41.72
C VAL A 67 10.21 -34.81 -41.07
N GLY A 68 11.04 -35.83 -41.24
CA GLY A 68 12.21 -36.14 -40.42
C GLY A 68 13.57 -35.54 -40.84
N VAL A 69 14.49 -35.73 -39.88
CA VAL A 69 15.90 -36.17 -40.01
C VAL A 69 16.82 -35.38 -40.94
N THR A 70 17.91 -34.82 -40.39
CA THR A 70 19.30 -35.21 -40.76
C THR A 70 20.29 -34.86 -39.64
N ARG A 71 21.06 -35.86 -39.21
CA ARG A 71 22.26 -35.74 -38.35
C ARG A 71 23.42 -35.13 -39.15
N VAL A 72 24.17 -34.21 -38.55
CA VAL A 72 25.58 -33.97 -38.94
C VAL A 72 26.48 -34.13 -37.71
N ARG A 73 27.60 -34.80 -37.96
CA ARG A 73 28.54 -35.39 -37.02
C ARG A 73 29.76 -34.47 -36.87
N SER A 74 30.23 -34.33 -35.64
CA SER A 74 31.62 -34.11 -35.19
C SER A 74 32.47 -32.99 -35.78
N MET A 75 32.99 -32.11 -34.92
CA MET A 75 34.44 -31.86 -34.79
C MET A 75 34.81 -31.49 -33.33
N ARG A 76 35.70 -32.30 -32.73
CA ARG A 76 36.69 -31.89 -31.71
C ARG A 76 37.79 -31.14 -32.46
N ALA A 77 38.60 -30.21 -31.95
CA ALA A 77 38.86 -29.61 -30.66
C ALA A 77 39.72 -28.36 -30.93
N ASN A 78 39.76 -27.37 -30.04
CA ASN A 78 41.05 -26.94 -29.52
C ASN A 78 40.94 -26.06 -28.27
N LYS A 79 41.97 -26.22 -27.45
CA LYS A 79 42.12 -25.82 -26.06
C LYS A 79 43.02 -24.58 -26.02
N ALA A 80 42.64 -23.54 -25.29
CA ALA A 80 43.58 -22.50 -24.85
C ALA A 80 43.24 -22.10 -23.41
N LYS A 81 44.29 -22.00 -22.60
CA LYS A 81 44.33 -21.90 -21.13
C LYS A 81 44.37 -20.44 -20.65
N ASN A 82 43.89 -20.27 -19.40
CA ASN A 82 44.28 -19.29 -18.37
C ASN A 82 43.91 -17.80 -18.66
N ASP A 83 43.50 -16.95 -17.71
CA ASP A 83 43.68 -16.90 -16.25
C ASP A 83 42.72 -15.86 -15.63
N ARG A 84 42.63 -15.84 -14.29
CA ARG A 84 42.11 -14.77 -13.38
C ARG A 84 40.64 -14.79 -12.97
N SER A 85 40.42 -15.24 -11.74
CA SER A 85 40.17 -14.37 -10.55
C SER A 85 39.14 -14.98 -9.61
N THR A 86 39.59 -15.14 -8.37
CA THR A 86 38.90 -15.71 -7.23
C THR A 86 37.86 -14.74 -6.65
N ALA A 87 36.58 -15.07 -6.78
CA ALA A 87 35.52 -14.63 -5.89
C ALA A 87 35.02 -15.85 -5.09
N PRO A 88 34.70 -15.72 -3.78
CA PRO A 88 34.33 -16.87 -2.97
C PRO A 88 32.93 -17.34 -3.36
N SER A 89 32.86 -18.37 -4.21
CA SER A 89 31.63 -19.11 -4.44
C SER A 89 31.34 -19.93 -3.18
N TRP A 90 30.35 -19.51 -2.39
CA TRP A 90 29.79 -20.28 -1.27
C TRP A 90 29.07 -21.57 -1.72
N ILE A 91 29.26 -21.97 -2.99
CA ILE A 91 28.86 -23.25 -3.55
C ILE A 91 30.09 -23.84 -4.27
N SER A 92 30.99 -24.44 -3.50
CA SER A 92 31.87 -25.51 -3.99
C SER A 92 31.90 -26.57 -2.88
N ALA A 93 31.73 -27.86 -3.10
CA ALA A 93 31.91 -28.69 -4.27
C ALA A 93 30.97 -29.90 -4.21
N GLY A 94 30.71 -30.56 -5.35
CA GLY A 94 30.47 -32.02 -5.32
C GLY A 94 29.24 -32.59 -6.02
N VAL A 95 28.36 -31.81 -6.67
CA VAL A 95 27.20 -32.39 -7.37
C VAL A 95 27.15 -31.93 -8.82
N SER A 96 27.50 -32.83 -9.75
CA SER A 96 27.29 -32.58 -11.18
C SER A 96 25.79 -32.55 -11.51
N ARG A 97 25.37 -31.85 -12.58
CA ARG A 97 23.96 -31.88 -13.07
C ARG A 97 23.42 -33.32 -13.21
N ARG A 98 24.26 -34.26 -13.64
CA ARG A 98 23.93 -35.68 -13.71
C ARG A 98 23.75 -36.28 -12.31
N SER A 99 24.67 -36.01 -11.38
CA SER A 99 24.57 -36.44 -9.99
C SER A 99 23.32 -35.89 -9.29
N PHE A 100 22.92 -34.65 -9.59
CA PHE A 100 21.67 -34.06 -9.06
C PHE A 100 20.44 -34.77 -9.60
N LEU A 101 20.38 -35.01 -10.92
CA LEU A 101 19.27 -35.74 -11.52
C LEU A 101 19.20 -37.19 -11.02
N THR A 102 20.34 -37.85 -10.82
CA THR A 102 20.41 -39.20 -10.24
C THR A 102 20.00 -39.21 -8.77
N LEU A 103 20.41 -38.22 -7.97
CA LEU A 103 19.93 -38.07 -6.58
C LEU A 103 18.43 -37.77 -6.52
N ALA A 104 17.93 -36.89 -7.40
CA ALA A 104 16.52 -36.51 -7.45
C ALA A 104 15.63 -37.69 -7.90
N SER A 105 16.10 -38.51 -8.84
CA SER A 105 15.38 -39.73 -9.25
C SER A 105 15.49 -40.86 -8.21
N ALA A 106 16.62 -41.00 -7.51
CA ALA A 106 16.74 -41.89 -6.36
C ALA A 106 15.85 -41.45 -5.17
N ALA A 107 15.72 -40.14 -4.93
CA ALA A 107 14.81 -39.58 -3.93
C ALA A 107 13.33 -39.77 -4.33
N ALA A 108 13.00 -39.69 -5.63
CA ALA A 108 11.66 -39.99 -6.13
C ALA A 108 11.29 -41.48 -5.96
N VAL A 109 12.24 -42.39 -6.17
CA VAL A 109 12.03 -43.83 -5.93
C VAL A 109 12.01 -44.17 -4.44
N GLY A 110 12.84 -43.50 -3.62
CA GLY A 110 12.83 -43.63 -2.17
C GLY A 110 11.54 -43.08 -1.52
N ALA A 111 10.98 -41.99 -2.06
CA ALA A 111 9.66 -41.48 -1.67
C ALA A 111 8.53 -42.42 -2.11
N GLY A 112 8.67 -43.09 -3.26
CA GLY A 112 7.72 -44.10 -3.74
C GLY A 112 7.70 -45.39 -2.92
N ALA A 113 8.86 -45.84 -2.40
CA ALA A 113 8.97 -47.06 -1.60
C ALA A 113 8.81 -46.82 -0.08
N GLY A 114 9.16 -45.64 0.43
CA GLY A 114 8.93 -45.23 1.83
C GLY A 114 7.53 -44.70 2.10
N GLY A 115 6.85 -44.15 1.08
CA GLY A 115 5.45 -43.72 1.18
C GLY A 115 4.47 -44.87 1.40
N GLY A 116 4.83 -46.11 1.04
CA GLY A 116 3.98 -47.28 1.27
C GLY A 116 3.98 -47.78 2.72
N LEU A 117 4.97 -47.40 3.55
CA LEU A 117 5.19 -48.00 4.87
C LEU A 117 5.08 -47.02 6.05
N VAL A 118 4.75 -45.74 5.81
CA VAL A 118 4.49 -44.74 6.87
C VAL A 118 3.07 -44.14 6.82
N PHE A 119 2.25 -44.47 5.83
CA PHE A 119 0.83 -44.02 5.76
C PHE A 119 -0.19 -45.09 6.16
N GLY A 120 0.20 -45.92 7.14
CA GLY A 120 -0.68 -46.81 7.88
C GLY A 120 -1.03 -46.29 9.28
N GLN A 121 -0.85 -45.00 9.57
CA GLN A 121 -1.70 -44.37 10.57
C GLN A 121 -3.03 -44.12 9.88
N SER A 122 -3.99 -45.00 10.11
CA SER A 122 -5.37 -44.56 10.21
C SER A 122 -5.33 -43.42 11.22
N SER A 123 -5.21 -42.18 10.74
CA SER A 123 -5.66 -41.04 11.50
C SER A 123 -7.15 -41.31 11.66
N ILE A 124 -7.52 -42.04 12.72
CA ILE A 124 -8.80 -41.87 13.38
C ILE A 124 -8.86 -40.34 13.49
N PRO A 125 -9.78 -39.67 12.77
CA PRO A 125 -10.00 -38.26 13.02
C PRO A 125 -10.25 -38.22 14.52
N GLY A 126 -9.31 -37.65 15.29
CA GLY A 126 -9.64 -37.35 16.67
C GLY A 126 -10.93 -36.57 16.57
N ASN A 127 -12.01 -37.06 17.17
CA ASN A 127 -13.26 -36.33 17.26
C ASN A 127 -12.93 -35.02 17.97
N PHE A 128 -12.58 -33.99 17.20
CA PHE A 128 -12.43 -32.63 17.66
C PHE A 128 -13.85 -32.09 17.80
N GLY A 129 -14.44 -32.37 18.97
CA GLY A 129 -15.80 -31.95 19.31
C GLY A 129 -16.89 -32.67 18.54
N ASP A 130 -18.12 -32.56 19.02
CA ASP A 130 -19.30 -32.83 18.22
C ASP A 130 -19.22 -32.02 16.91
N PRO A 131 -19.66 -32.56 15.77
CA PRO A 131 -19.64 -31.81 14.52
C PRO A 131 -20.37 -30.50 14.72
N VAL A 132 -19.72 -29.37 14.37
CA VAL A 132 -20.36 -28.05 14.44
C VAL A 132 -21.69 -28.13 13.67
N PRO A 133 -22.84 -27.87 14.31
CA PRO A 133 -24.13 -28.06 13.65
C PRO A 133 -24.24 -27.24 12.36
N PRO A 134 -24.98 -27.76 11.35
CA PRO A 134 -25.16 -27.06 10.10
C PRO A 134 -25.89 -25.74 10.33
N GLU A 135 -25.71 -24.79 9.42
CA GLU A 135 -26.39 -23.51 9.45
C GLU A 135 -27.90 -23.68 9.50
N THR A 136 -28.50 -24.78 9.07
CA THR A 136 -29.96 -24.96 9.07
C THR A 136 -30.51 -25.49 10.40
N ASP A 137 -29.66 -25.85 11.35
CA ASP A 137 -30.08 -26.42 12.63
C ASP A 137 -30.80 -25.37 13.50
N SER A 138 -31.90 -25.76 14.15
CA SER A 138 -32.71 -24.87 14.99
C SER A 138 -31.99 -24.40 16.26
N SER A 139 -30.97 -25.13 16.72
CA SER A 139 -30.12 -24.72 17.85
C SER A 139 -29.10 -23.65 17.48
N VAL A 140 -28.88 -23.40 16.17
CA VAL A 140 -27.87 -22.45 15.68
C VAL A 140 -28.47 -21.06 15.51
N GLU A 141 -28.00 -20.14 16.36
CA GLU A 141 -28.18 -18.71 16.17
C GLU A 141 -27.02 -18.12 15.36
N ILE A 142 -27.37 -17.29 14.37
CA ILE A 142 -26.39 -16.53 13.58
C ILE A 142 -26.29 -15.10 14.11
N LYS A 143 -25.10 -14.72 14.54
CA LYS A 143 -24.77 -13.33 14.90
C LYS A 143 -23.81 -12.74 13.89
N TYR A 144 -24.01 -11.48 13.52
CA TYR A 144 -23.11 -10.76 12.62
C TYR A 144 -22.18 -9.84 13.40
N SER A 145 -20.93 -9.76 12.97
CA SER A 145 -19.93 -8.89 13.57
C SER A 145 -18.86 -8.49 12.55
N VAL A 146 -17.75 -7.91 13.02
CA VAL A 146 -16.62 -7.46 12.20
C VAL A 146 -15.33 -8.06 12.76
N CYS A 147 -14.51 -8.64 11.88
CA CYS A 147 -13.20 -9.17 12.25
C CYS A 147 -12.20 -8.02 12.42
N LEU A 148 -11.59 -7.93 13.60
CA LEU A 148 -10.56 -6.95 13.94
C LEU A 148 -9.16 -7.58 14.11
N ALA A 149 -8.91 -8.72 13.48
CA ALA A 149 -7.58 -9.36 13.53
C ALA A 149 -6.54 -8.66 12.63
N CYS A 150 -6.95 -8.11 11.49
CA CYS A 150 -6.13 -7.24 10.61
C CYS A 150 -6.93 -5.99 10.20
N HIS A 151 -6.33 -5.03 9.49
CA HIS A 151 -6.98 -3.74 9.19
C HIS A 151 -8.17 -3.83 8.22
N SER A 152 -8.43 -4.99 7.60
CA SER A 152 -9.45 -5.14 6.55
C SER A 152 -10.92 -5.07 7.02
N ALA A 153 -11.18 -5.15 8.34
CA ALA A 153 -12.53 -5.11 8.90
C ALA A 153 -13.54 -6.03 8.19
N CYS A 154 -13.14 -7.26 7.84
CA CYS A 154 -14.01 -8.20 7.14
C CYS A 154 -15.28 -8.48 7.97
N GLY A 155 -16.46 -8.35 7.36
CA GLY A 155 -17.71 -8.77 7.99
C GLY A 155 -17.68 -10.28 8.30
N ILE A 156 -18.04 -10.66 9.52
CA ILE A 156 -18.06 -12.06 9.95
C ILE A 156 -19.45 -12.49 10.39
N ARG A 157 -19.69 -13.79 10.20
CA ARG A 157 -20.89 -14.51 10.62
C ARG A 157 -20.47 -15.50 11.70
N CYS A 158 -21.05 -15.38 12.88
CA CYS A 158 -20.73 -16.15 14.07
C CYS A 158 -21.86 -17.14 14.34
N LYS A 159 -21.55 -18.45 14.37
CA LYS A 159 -22.48 -19.49 14.80
C LYS A 159 -22.45 -19.62 16.31
N VAL A 160 -23.59 -19.43 16.96
CA VAL A 160 -23.77 -19.56 18.41
C VAL A 160 -24.74 -20.70 18.69
N VAL A 161 -24.35 -21.64 19.55
CA VAL A 161 -25.16 -22.76 20.01
C VAL A 161 -25.17 -22.71 21.53
N ASP A 162 -26.36 -22.68 22.13
CA ASP A 162 -26.55 -22.60 23.60
C ASP A 162 -25.72 -21.48 24.27
N GLY A 163 -25.63 -20.33 23.61
CA GLY A 163 -24.85 -19.17 24.08
C GLY A 163 -23.33 -19.27 23.89
N VAL A 164 -22.83 -20.34 23.28
CA VAL A 164 -21.41 -20.57 23.00
C VAL A 164 -21.11 -20.33 21.52
N LEU A 165 -20.08 -19.52 21.23
CA LEU A 165 -19.58 -19.29 19.87
C LEU A 165 -18.80 -20.52 19.41
N VAL A 166 -19.30 -21.23 18.40
CA VAL A 166 -18.68 -22.47 17.92
C VAL A 166 -17.93 -22.32 16.59
N LYS A 167 -18.27 -21.31 15.78
CA LYS A 167 -17.62 -21.07 14.47
C LYS A 167 -17.74 -19.62 14.02
N ILE A 168 -16.76 -19.16 13.24
CA ILE A 168 -16.76 -17.86 12.56
C ILE A 168 -16.54 -18.08 11.06
N ASP A 169 -17.50 -17.68 10.23
CA ASP A 169 -17.38 -17.63 8.77
C ASP A 169 -17.39 -16.19 8.25
N GLY A 170 -17.12 -15.99 6.96
CA GLY A 170 -17.29 -14.68 6.34
C GLY A 170 -18.78 -14.34 6.18
N ASN A 171 -19.12 -13.06 6.34
CA ASN A 171 -20.46 -12.56 6.08
C ASN A 171 -20.67 -12.35 4.56
N PRO A 172 -21.59 -13.07 3.88
CA PRO A 172 -21.77 -12.97 2.44
C PRO A 172 -22.39 -11.64 1.96
N TYR A 173 -22.97 -10.83 2.86
CA TYR A 173 -23.36 -9.45 2.56
C TYR A 173 -22.18 -8.50 2.42
N HIS A 174 -21.01 -8.87 2.94
CA HIS A 174 -19.87 -7.96 3.03
C HIS A 174 -18.95 -8.09 1.80
N PRO A 175 -18.58 -6.98 1.12
CA PRO A 175 -17.75 -7.01 -0.09
C PRO A 175 -16.37 -7.64 0.13
N ASN A 176 -15.78 -7.47 1.32
CA ASN A 176 -14.51 -8.15 1.65
C ASN A 176 -14.63 -9.68 1.73
N CYS A 177 -15.84 -10.23 1.84
CA CYS A 177 -16.06 -11.65 2.11
C CYS A 177 -16.66 -12.39 0.90
N LEU A 178 -17.40 -11.70 0.04
CA LEU A 178 -17.97 -12.29 -1.17
C LEU A 178 -17.96 -11.26 -2.32
N GLU A 179 -17.76 -11.73 -3.55
CA GLU A 179 -17.72 -10.87 -4.74
C GLU A 179 -18.34 -11.64 -5.94
N PRO A 180 -19.44 -11.15 -6.56
CA PRO A 180 -20.29 -10.08 -6.02
C PRO A 180 -20.87 -10.49 -4.65
N HIS A 181 -20.96 -9.55 -3.71
CA HIS A 181 -21.60 -9.79 -2.42
C HIS A 181 -23.12 -9.82 -2.58
N LEU A 182 -23.81 -10.44 -1.63
CA LEU A 182 -25.28 -10.45 -1.63
C LEU A 182 -25.84 -9.05 -1.40
N ASP A 183 -26.97 -8.76 -2.06
CA ASP A 183 -27.75 -7.56 -1.76
C ASP A 183 -28.17 -7.57 -0.28
N TYR A 184 -28.06 -6.43 0.39
CA TYR A 184 -28.37 -6.31 1.82
C TYR A 184 -29.85 -6.63 2.14
N SER A 185 -30.74 -6.51 1.14
CA SER A 185 -32.15 -6.91 1.23
C SER A 185 -32.37 -8.43 1.12
N THR A 186 -31.35 -9.22 0.76
CA THR A 186 -31.47 -10.69 0.73
C THR A 186 -31.83 -11.20 2.11
N ASP A 187 -32.83 -12.06 2.21
CA ASP A 187 -33.30 -12.58 3.50
C ASP A 187 -32.18 -13.35 4.23
N PRO A 188 -31.96 -13.12 5.55
CA PRO A 188 -30.94 -13.82 6.33
C PRO A 188 -31.03 -15.35 6.32
N SER A 189 -32.23 -15.92 6.15
CA SER A 189 -32.44 -17.36 6.02
C SER A 189 -31.87 -17.92 4.71
N VAL A 190 -31.80 -17.10 3.67
CA VAL A 190 -31.16 -17.44 2.38
C VAL A 190 -29.65 -17.15 2.47
N ALA A 191 -29.27 -15.98 2.97
CA ALA A 191 -27.87 -15.58 3.04
C ALA A 191 -27.02 -16.51 3.94
N ARG A 192 -27.61 -17.15 4.97
CA ARG A 192 -26.88 -18.12 5.80
C ARG A 192 -26.42 -19.37 5.01
N LEU A 193 -27.03 -19.67 3.87
CA LEU A 193 -26.65 -20.80 3.00
C LEU A 193 -25.44 -20.47 2.11
N GLU A 194 -25.13 -19.19 1.94
CA GLU A 194 -23.99 -18.72 1.13
C GLU A 194 -22.69 -18.69 1.95
N VAL A 195 -21.58 -18.98 1.27
CA VAL A 195 -20.25 -19.09 1.90
C VAL A 195 -19.46 -17.81 1.71
N GLY A 196 -19.41 -16.98 2.74
CA GLY A 196 -18.50 -15.83 2.81
C GLY A 196 -17.08 -16.27 3.20
N LYS A 197 -16.08 -15.65 2.57
CA LYS A 197 -14.66 -15.96 2.75
C LYS A 197 -14.04 -15.04 3.81
N VAL A 198 -13.25 -15.61 4.72
CA VAL A 198 -12.39 -14.87 5.66
C VAL A 198 -11.08 -15.64 5.85
N CYS A 199 -9.99 -14.95 6.16
CA CYS A 199 -8.68 -15.61 6.29
C CYS A 199 -8.61 -16.50 7.53
N ALA A 200 -7.57 -17.34 7.60
CA ALA A 200 -7.33 -18.24 8.74
C ALA A 200 -7.35 -17.52 10.10
N LYS A 201 -6.86 -16.28 10.19
CA LYS A 201 -6.91 -15.49 11.43
C LYS A 201 -8.33 -15.14 11.86
N GLY A 202 -9.22 -14.88 10.90
CA GLY A 202 -10.64 -14.59 11.19
C GLY A 202 -11.39 -15.84 11.61
N GLN A 203 -11.19 -16.94 10.89
CA GLN A 203 -11.74 -18.26 11.23
C GLN A 203 -11.30 -18.71 12.64
N ALA A 204 -10.02 -18.52 12.97
CA ALA A 204 -9.45 -18.86 14.27
C ALA A 204 -9.86 -17.91 15.42
N GLY A 205 -10.70 -16.89 15.18
CA GLY A 205 -11.12 -15.94 16.21
C GLY A 205 -11.79 -16.59 17.43
N VAL A 206 -12.42 -17.76 17.23
CA VAL A 206 -13.00 -18.60 18.30
C VAL A 206 -11.93 -18.97 19.34
N GLN A 207 -10.71 -19.32 18.90
CA GLN A 207 -9.62 -19.72 19.79
C GLN A 207 -9.14 -18.56 20.67
N THR A 208 -9.19 -17.32 20.17
CA THR A 208 -8.85 -16.13 20.97
C THR A 208 -9.84 -15.89 22.10
N LEU A 209 -11.13 -16.11 21.85
CA LEU A 209 -12.18 -15.94 22.86
C LEU A 209 -12.02 -16.94 24.02
N TYR A 210 -11.73 -18.19 23.69
CA TYR A 210 -11.60 -19.29 24.64
C TYR A 210 -10.16 -19.62 25.04
N ASN A 211 -9.20 -18.74 24.72
CA ASN A 211 -7.81 -18.95 25.08
C ASN A 211 -7.68 -19.09 26.62
N PRO A 212 -7.06 -20.17 27.15
CA PRO A 212 -6.91 -20.35 28.59
C PRO A 212 -6.07 -19.25 29.25
N TYR A 213 -5.22 -18.56 28.49
CA TYR A 213 -4.41 -17.43 28.94
C TYR A 213 -5.12 -16.07 28.81
N ARG A 214 -6.40 -16.03 28.41
CA ARG A 214 -7.16 -14.79 28.32
C ARG A 214 -7.30 -14.16 29.71
N ILE A 215 -6.87 -12.91 29.85
CA ILE A 215 -7.05 -12.12 31.08
C ILE A 215 -8.53 -11.75 31.20
N LYS A 216 -9.18 -12.21 32.27
CA LYS A 216 -10.62 -12.02 32.51
C LYS A 216 -10.92 -10.98 33.59
N GLU A 217 -9.93 -10.67 34.43
CA GLU A 217 -10.06 -9.79 35.59
C GLU A 217 -8.84 -8.85 35.68
N PRO A 218 -8.96 -7.69 36.35
CA PRO A 218 -7.83 -6.81 36.59
C PRO A 218 -6.73 -7.49 37.41
N LEU A 219 -5.49 -7.39 36.91
CA LEU A 219 -4.31 -7.95 37.58
C LEU A 219 -3.39 -6.84 38.06
N ARG A 220 -3.05 -6.89 39.36
CA ARG A 220 -2.05 -6.01 39.98
C ARG A 220 -0.74 -6.77 40.14
N ARG A 221 0.36 -6.13 39.73
CA ARG A 221 1.70 -6.70 39.90
C ARG A 221 2.03 -6.85 41.39
N ASP A 222 2.52 -8.02 41.78
CA ASP A 222 2.83 -8.39 43.18
C ASP A 222 4.31 -8.77 43.37
N GLY A 223 5.20 -7.84 43.00
CA GLY A 223 6.65 -8.04 42.99
C GLY A 223 7.34 -7.11 42.00
N PRO A 224 8.66 -7.22 41.78
CA PRO A 224 9.39 -6.44 40.78
C PRO A 224 8.80 -6.58 39.36
N ARG A 225 8.99 -5.58 38.49
CA ARG A 225 8.57 -5.67 37.08
C ARG A 225 9.29 -6.84 36.40
N GLY A 226 8.57 -7.61 35.60
CA GLY A 226 9.11 -8.82 34.94
C GLY A 226 9.11 -10.09 35.82
N SER A 227 8.75 -10.01 37.10
CA SER A 227 8.73 -11.20 38.00
C SER A 227 7.63 -12.22 37.72
N GLY A 228 6.65 -11.89 36.87
CA GLY A 228 5.49 -12.76 36.60
C GLY A 228 4.52 -12.93 37.77
N ARG A 229 4.73 -12.22 38.90
CA ARG A 229 3.85 -12.29 40.07
C ARG A 229 2.69 -11.29 39.96
N TRP A 230 1.47 -11.81 40.04
CA TRP A 230 0.24 -11.05 39.90
C TRP A 230 -0.77 -11.45 40.97
N LYS A 231 -1.59 -10.49 41.39
CA LYS A 231 -2.78 -10.72 42.20
C LYS A 231 -3.99 -10.13 41.49
N THR A 232 -5.10 -10.86 41.52
CA THR A 232 -6.39 -10.33 41.09
C THR A 232 -6.83 -9.23 42.06
N ILE A 233 -7.38 -8.15 41.52
CA ILE A 233 -8.05 -7.09 42.27
C ILE A 233 -9.40 -6.78 41.63
N SER A 234 -10.30 -6.14 42.38
CA SER A 234 -11.57 -5.69 41.83
C SER A 234 -11.38 -4.56 40.80
N TRP A 235 -12.39 -4.34 39.96
CA TRP A 235 -12.41 -3.21 39.02
C TRP A 235 -12.35 -1.86 39.73
N ASP A 236 -13.04 -1.70 40.86
CA ASP A 236 -13.04 -0.45 41.64
C ASP A 236 -11.66 -0.15 42.21
N GLU A 237 -10.97 -1.16 42.78
CA GLU A 237 -9.59 -1.01 43.23
C GLU A 237 -8.66 -0.63 42.08
N ALA A 238 -8.81 -1.27 40.92
CA ALA A 238 -7.98 -1.00 39.75
C ALA A 238 -8.17 0.44 39.24
N PHE A 239 -9.42 0.88 39.08
CA PHE A 239 -9.72 2.24 38.62
C PHE A 239 -9.26 3.30 39.63
N ASN A 240 -9.51 3.09 40.93
CA ASN A 240 -9.06 4.00 41.97
C ASN A 240 -7.53 4.11 42.01
N GLU A 241 -6.80 2.98 41.98
CA GLU A 241 -5.34 2.99 41.99
C GLU A 241 -4.76 3.68 40.74
N ILE A 242 -5.35 3.45 39.56
CA ILE A 242 -4.96 4.13 38.32
C ILE A 242 -5.23 5.64 38.43
N ALA A 243 -6.42 6.05 38.85
CA ALA A 243 -6.81 7.45 38.95
C ALA A 243 -5.95 8.21 39.97
N THR A 244 -5.69 7.64 41.14
CA THR A 244 -4.81 8.24 42.16
C THR A 244 -3.38 8.45 41.64
N LYS A 245 -2.85 7.50 40.87
CA LYS A 245 -1.49 7.60 40.31
C LYS A 245 -1.39 8.54 39.11
N LEU A 246 -2.41 8.52 38.26
CA LEU A 246 -2.41 9.25 36.99
C LEU A 246 -2.90 10.70 37.15
N GLY A 247 -3.83 10.95 38.07
CA GLY A 247 -4.45 12.25 38.32
C GLY A 247 -3.47 13.41 38.50
N PRO A 248 -2.42 13.28 39.35
CA PRO A 248 -1.42 14.33 39.52
C PRO A 248 -0.64 14.67 38.24
N SER A 249 -0.57 13.76 37.27
CA SER A 249 0.09 14.03 35.99
C SER A 249 -0.77 14.86 35.05
N ARG A 250 -2.04 15.12 35.37
CA ARG A 250 -2.94 15.97 34.57
C ARG A 250 -2.75 17.47 34.89
N ASP A 251 -1.51 17.91 34.96
CA ASP A 251 -1.16 19.33 35.11
C ASP A 251 -0.93 19.93 33.71
N LEU A 252 -1.78 20.90 33.36
CA LEU A 252 -1.80 21.59 32.07
C LEU A 252 -1.14 22.97 32.12
N ALA A 253 -0.78 23.45 33.30
CA ALA A 253 -0.25 24.79 33.52
C ALA A 253 1.27 24.79 33.67
N THR A 254 1.83 23.79 34.35
CA THR A 254 3.26 23.71 34.61
C THR A 254 3.99 23.07 33.41
N PRO A 255 5.05 23.69 32.85
CA PRO A 255 5.91 23.06 31.85
C PRO A 255 6.56 21.76 32.34
N VAL A 256 6.74 20.78 31.46
CA VAL A 256 7.54 19.56 31.73
C VAL A 256 8.95 19.92 32.21
N ASP A 257 9.54 20.91 31.55
CA ASP A 257 10.87 21.46 31.79
C ASP A 257 10.81 22.99 31.57
N PRO A 258 11.04 23.82 32.60
CA PRO A 258 11.06 25.28 32.46
C PRO A 258 12.15 25.79 31.50
N SER A 259 13.22 25.03 31.28
CA SER A 259 14.31 25.38 30.34
C SER A 259 13.97 25.05 28.89
N ASP A 260 12.97 24.18 28.66
CA ASP A 260 12.42 23.86 27.34
C ASP A 260 10.88 23.87 27.34
N PRO A 261 10.25 25.07 27.28
CA PRO A 261 8.80 25.20 27.22
C PRO A 261 8.17 24.52 25.99
N GLY A 262 8.95 24.18 24.96
CA GLY A 262 8.47 23.51 23.76
C GLY A 262 7.95 22.09 24.02
N LEU A 263 8.40 21.45 25.11
CA LEU A 263 7.90 20.15 25.56
C LEU A 263 6.45 20.21 26.08
N GLY A 264 5.92 21.42 26.31
CA GLY A 264 4.57 21.65 26.78
C GLY A 264 4.38 21.30 28.26
N PRO A 265 3.12 21.09 28.70
CA PRO A 265 2.82 20.92 30.12
C PRO A 265 3.15 19.51 30.65
N VAL A 266 3.23 19.35 31.97
CA VAL A 266 3.48 18.08 32.67
C VAL A 266 2.62 16.92 32.16
N ALA A 267 1.38 17.18 31.74
CA ALA A 267 0.51 16.18 31.09
C ALA A 267 1.16 15.45 29.91
N ASN A 268 2.08 16.08 29.18
CA ASN A 268 2.81 15.47 28.07
C ASN A 268 3.80 14.37 28.50
N ARG A 269 4.09 14.21 29.81
CA ARG A 269 4.84 13.06 30.33
C ARG A 269 4.08 11.74 30.21
N VAL A 270 2.76 11.80 29.99
CA VAL A 270 1.91 10.63 29.77
C VAL A 270 1.80 10.36 28.28
N VAL A 271 2.15 9.13 27.89
CA VAL A 271 2.01 8.62 26.52
C VAL A 271 0.93 7.54 26.51
N PHE A 272 -0.04 7.67 25.61
CA PHE A 272 -1.00 6.60 25.35
C PHE A 272 -0.59 5.78 24.12
N CYS A 273 -0.12 4.56 24.39
CA CYS A 273 0.22 3.56 23.37
C CYS A 273 -0.91 2.54 23.25
N GLY A 274 -1.99 2.89 22.55
CA GLY A 274 -3.17 2.03 22.40
C GLY A 274 -2.96 0.80 21.50
N GLY A 275 -1.82 0.70 20.82
CA GLY A 275 -1.57 -0.38 19.85
C GLY A 275 -2.51 -0.28 18.66
N ARG A 276 -3.42 -1.25 18.53
CA ARG A 276 -4.46 -1.21 17.50
C ARG A 276 -5.66 -0.42 17.98
N ASN A 277 -5.96 0.68 17.30
CA ASN A 277 -7.03 1.59 17.69
C ASN A 277 -7.79 2.08 16.45
N GLU A 278 -8.90 1.42 16.15
CA GLU A 278 -9.68 1.66 14.92
C GLU A 278 -10.79 2.70 15.13
N HIS A 279 -11.48 3.06 14.05
CA HIS A 279 -12.69 3.89 14.12
C HIS A 279 -13.71 3.33 15.13
N GLY A 280 -14.28 4.22 15.93
CA GLY A 280 -15.08 3.93 17.12
C GLY A 280 -14.26 3.95 18.41
N GLN A 281 -13.06 3.36 18.40
CA GLN A 281 -12.17 3.33 19.57
C GLN A 281 -11.27 4.58 19.59
N LYS A 282 -10.72 4.98 18.44
CA LYS A 282 -9.73 6.07 18.38
C LYS A 282 -10.33 7.44 18.69
N GLU A 283 -11.60 7.65 18.38
CA GLU A 283 -12.33 8.88 18.70
C GLU A 283 -12.57 8.98 20.20
N PHE A 284 -12.87 7.84 20.85
CA PHE A 284 -12.99 7.76 22.30
C PHE A 284 -11.65 8.03 22.99
N THR A 285 -10.57 7.37 22.57
CA THR A 285 -9.25 7.57 23.18
C THR A 285 -8.71 8.98 22.93
N ASP A 286 -8.96 9.58 21.76
CA ASP A 286 -8.58 10.97 21.49
C ASP A 286 -9.32 11.96 22.36
N ARG A 287 -10.62 11.71 22.58
CA ARG A 287 -11.41 12.50 23.51
C ARG A 287 -10.84 12.38 24.92
N PHE A 288 -10.57 11.15 25.37
CA PHE A 288 -10.05 10.92 26.71
C PHE A 288 -8.66 11.50 26.92
N TRP A 289 -7.66 11.08 26.13
CA TRP A 289 -6.26 11.48 26.33
C TRP A 289 -5.97 12.89 25.83
N GLY A 290 -6.54 13.28 24.69
CA GLY A 290 -6.29 14.58 24.08
C GLY A 290 -7.14 15.70 24.66
N LYS A 291 -8.46 15.52 24.73
CA LYS A 291 -9.38 16.60 25.14
C LYS A 291 -9.61 16.66 26.65
N SER A 292 -9.70 15.52 27.32
CA SER A 292 -9.99 15.46 28.76
C SER A 292 -8.72 15.47 29.60
N PHE A 293 -7.75 14.59 29.32
CA PHE A 293 -6.47 14.52 30.03
C PHE A 293 -5.52 15.65 29.60
N GLY A 294 -5.44 15.93 28.28
CA GLY A 294 -4.71 17.07 27.73
C GLY A 294 -3.28 16.77 27.28
N THR A 295 -2.88 15.50 27.19
CA THR A 295 -1.57 15.14 26.62
C THR A 295 -1.59 15.23 25.09
N VAL A 296 -0.55 15.81 24.50
CA VAL A 296 -0.35 15.76 23.04
C VAL A 296 0.07 14.37 22.57
N ASN A 297 0.65 13.55 23.46
CA ASN A 297 1.09 12.17 23.23
C ASN A 297 -0.08 11.17 23.34
N LYS A 298 -1.26 11.58 22.85
CA LYS A 298 -2.54 10.88 22.97
C LYS A 298 -2.72 9.68 22.04
N ARG A 299 -1.85 9.53 21.03
CA ARG A 299 -2.02 8.54 19.98
C ARG A 299 -0.67 8.09 19.43
N HIS A 300 -0.03 7.18 20.15
CA HIS A 300 1.04 6.36 19.61
C HIS A 300 0.45 4.99 19.26
N ASP A 301 0.00 4.84 18.03
CA ASP A 301 -0.70 3.64 17.54
C ASP A 301 0.11 2.91 16.47
N HIS A 302 -0.43 1.79 15.97
CA HIS A 302 0.25 1.00 14.97
C HIS A 302 0.59 1.78 13.68
N THR A 303 -0.22 2.77 13.27
CA THR A 303 0.03 3.55 12.04
C THR A 303 1.26 4.44 12.17
N SER A 304 1.56 4.87 13.40
CA SER A 304 2.77 5.63 13.74
C SER A 304 4.06 4.85 13.46
N ILE A 305 3.97 3.51 13.42
CA ILE A 305 5.12 2.61 13.22
C ILE A 305 5.21 2.15 11.76
N CYS A 306 4.07 1.81 11.13
CA CYS A 306 4.09 1.09 9.85
C CYS A 306 3.69 1.91 8.63
N GLU A 307 2.96 3.02 8.76
CA GLU A 307 2.31 3.67 7.59
C GLU A 307 2.57 5.18 7.46
N ALA A 308 3.19 5.82 8.45
CA ALA A 308 3.42 7.27 8.43
C ALA A 308 4.14 7.74 7.15
N SER A 309 5.29 7.14 6.82
CA SER A 309 6.06 7.51 5.62
C SER A 309 5.32 7.22 4.31
N HIS A 310 4.53 6.14 4.26
CA HIS A 310 3.67 5.82 3.11
C HIS A 310 2.62 6.92 2.88
N HIS A 311 1.87 7.29 3.93
CA HIS A 311 0.83 8.33 3.81
C HIS A 311 1.41 9.71 3.48
N ILE A 312 2.54 10.06 4.07
CA ILE A 312 3.22 11.34 3.78
C ILE A 312 3.69 11.37 2.32
N GLY A 313 4.32 10.30 1.84
CA GLY A 313 4.78 10.20 0.45
C GLY A 313 3.63 10.32 -0.56
N TYR A 314 2.53 9.59 -0.33
CA TYR A 314 1.31 9.73 -1.14
C TYR A 314 0.77 11.16 -1.10
N SER A 315 0.70 11.78 0.09
CA SER A 315 0.16 13.12 0.24
C SER A 315 0.98 14.18 -0.49
N PHE A 316 2.30 14.02 -0.55
CA PHE A 316 3.16 14.96 -1.28
C PHE A 316 2.99 14.88 -2.79
N ILE A 317 2.72 13.69 -3.35
CA ILE A 317 2.57 13.53 -4.81
C ILE A 317 1.13 13.75 -5.29
N THR A 318 0.14 13.38 -4.47
CA THR A 318 -1.27 13.27 -4.92
C THR A 318 -2.23 14.17 -4.17
N GLY A 319 -1.81 14.77 -3.06
CA GLY A 319 -2.71 15.45 -2.12
C GLY A 319 -3.71 14.51 -1.43
N LYS A 320 -3.57 13.18 -1.57
CA LYS A 320 -4.41 12.14 -0.95
C LYS A 320 -3.58 11.28 0.00
N SER A 321 -4.24 10.61 0.96
CA SER A 321 -3.56 9.80 1.97
C SER A 321 -3.11 8.42 1.48
N LYS A 322 -3.86 7.78 0.58
CA LYS A 322 -3.53 6.51 -0.09
C LYS A 322 -4.43 6.29 -1.30
N GLY A 323 -3.96 5.56 -2.29
CA GLY A 323 -4.78 4.99 -3.37
C GLY A 323 -4.76 3.46 -3.35
N SER A 324 -5.48 2.83 -4.27
CA SER A 324 -5.46 1.38 -4.48
C SER A 324 -5.76 1.05 -5.93
N THR A 325 -5.34 -0.11 -6.39
CA THR A 325 -5.53 -0.52 -7.79
C THR A 325 -6.92 -1.08 -8.01
N ASP A 326 -7.57 -0.66 -9.09
CA ASP A 326 -8.77 -1.30 -9.61
C ASP A 326 -8.41 -2.65 -10.27
N LEU A 327 -8.05 -3.63 -9.45
CA LEU A 327 -7.54 -4.93 -9.89
C LEU A 327 -8.47 -5.64 -10.87
N GLN A 328 -9.79 -5.45 -10.77
CA GLN A 328 -10.74 -6.14 -11.64
C GLN A 328 -10.68 -5.70 -13.11
N ASN A 329 -10.14 -4.51 -13.38
CA ASN A 329 -10.03 -3.97 -14.73
C ASN A 329 -8.58 -3.66 -15.13
N CYS A 330 -7.62 -3.95 -14.24
CA CYS A 330 -6.21 -3.72 -14.45
C CYS A 330 -5.62 -4.82 -15.35
N GLU A 331 -4.72 -4.43 -16.25
CA GLU A 331 -4.01 -5.35 -17.16
C GLU A 331 -2.58 -5.62 -16.70
N PHE A 332 -1.96 -4.72 -15.93
CA PHE A 332 -0.63 -4.93 -15.35
C PHE A 332 -0.47 -4.22 -14.00
N VAL A 333 0.04 -4.94 -13.00
CA VAL A 333 0.38 -4.36 -11.69
C VAL A 333 1.83 -4.60 -11.34
N LEU A 334 2.54 -3.51 -11.03
CA LEU A 334 3.87 -3.52 -10.45
C LEU A 334 3.76 -3.26 -8.94
N TRP A 335 4.11 -4.24 -8.12
CA TRP A 335 3.84 -4.22 -6.69
C TRP A 335 5.12 -4.15 -5.84
N PHE A 336 5.28 -3.09 -5.05
CA PHE A 336 6.43 -2.87 -4.19
C PHE A 336 6.19 -3.27 -2.72
N GLY A 337 7.04 -4.16 -2.22
CA GLY A 337 7.25 -4.52 -0.81
C GLY A 337 5.99 -4.81 -0.02
N SER A 338 5.08 -5.58 -0.61
CA SER A 338 4.04 -6.29 0.13
C SER A 338 3.66 -7.58 -0.58
N ASP A 339 3.09 -8.51 0.19
CA ASP A 339 2.58 -9.78 -0.33
C ASP A 339 1.04 -9.70 -0.40
N PRO A 340 0.45 -9.33 -1.55
CA PRO A 340 -1.01 -9.27 -1.71
C PRO A 340 -1.71 -10.63 -1.58
N LEU A 341 -0.96 -11.75 -1.52
CA LEU A 341 -1.49 -13.11 -1.35
C LEU A 341 -1.24 -13.72 0.04
N ALA A 342 -0.56 -13.01 0.95
CA ALA A 342 -0.41 -13.46 2.34
C ALA A 342 -0.56 -12.35 3.41
N ALA A 343 -0.16 -11.12 3.09
CA ALA A 343 0.06 -10.06 4.08
C ALA A 343 -0.13 -8.66 3.47
N ASN A 344 -1.36 -8.31 3.11
CA ASN A 344 -1.78 -6.95 2.75
C ASN A 344 -3.22 -6.68 3.20
N PHE A 345 -3.79 -5.50 2.95
CA PHE A 345 -5.21 -5.24 3.20
C PHE A 345 -5.91 -4.48 2.06
N PRO A 346 -7.19 -4.79 1.79
CA PRO A 346 -7.99 -5.84 2.41
C PRO A 346 -7.61 -7.25 1.95
N PHE A 347 -7.05 -8.10 2.83
CA PHE A 347 -6.27 -9.28 2.43
C PHE A 347 -7.02 -10.20 1.47
N VAL A 348 -8.09 -10.86 1.95
CA VAL A 348 -8.80 -11.88 1.19
C VAL A 348 -9.44 -11.30 -0.06
N ALA A 349 -9.99 -10.09 0.02
CA ALA A 349 -10.64 -9.44 -1.11
C ALA A 349 -9.63 -9.11 -2.20
N GLN A 350 -8.51 -8.50 -1.83
CA GLN A 350 -7.41 -8.15 -2.71
C GLN A 350 -6.79 -9.40 -3.34
N SER A 351 -6.53 -10.46 -2.58
CA SER A 351 -5.99 -11.71 -3.13
C SER A 351 -6.93 -12.31 -4.18
N ARG A 352 -8.24 -12.36 -3.92
CA ARG A 352 -9.23 -12.85 -4.90
C ARG A 352 -9.21 -11.98 -6.16
N LYS A 353 -9.26 -10.66 -6.01
CA LYS A 353 -9.27 -9.73 -7.15
C LYS A 353 -7.99 -9.82 -7.97
N LEU A 354 -6.84 -9.98 -7.32
CA LEU A 354 -5.56 -10.17 -7.99
C LEU A 354 -5.51 -11.48 -8.77
N ILE A 355 -5.98 -12.60 -8.19
CA ILE A 355 -6.02 -13.88 -8.91
C ILE A 355 -7.01 -13.81 -10.09
N ASN A 356 -8.20 -13.24 -9.89
CA ASN A 356 -9.17 -13.05 -10.98
C ASN A 356 -8.59 -12.19 -12.12
N MET A 357 -7.86 -11.13 -11.80
CA MET A 357 -7.17 -10.29 -12.78
C MET A 357 -6.17 -11.11 -13.61
N ARG A 358 -5.39 -11.97 -12.95
CA ARG A 358 -4.45 -12.86 -13.64
C ARG A 358 -5.14 -13.92 -14.50
N GLU A 359 -6.24 -14.49 -14.01
CA GLU A 359 -7.06 -15.43 -14.80
C GLU A 359 -7.69 -14.76 -16.03
N ALA A 360 -7.97 -13.46 -15.96
CA ALA A 360 -8.42 -12.66 -17.09
C ALA A 360 -7.28 -12.24 -18.06
N GLY A 361 -6.04 -12.67 -17.81
CA GLY A 361 -4.87 -12.39 -18.65
C GLY A 361 -4.04 -11.18 -18.20
N GLY A 362 -4.39 -10.55 -17.07
CA GLY A 362 -3.58 -9.49 -16.48
C GLY A 362 -2.26 -10.01 -15.92
N LYS A 363 -1.25 -9.16 -15.92
CA LYS A 363 0.13 -9.48 -15.53
C LYS A 363 0.51 -8.88 -14.19
N LEU A 364 1.44 -9.54 -13.49
CA LEU A 364 1.90 -9.17 -12.16
C LEU A 364 3.42 -9.16 -12.08
N ALA A 365 3.99 -8.04 -11.62
CA ALA A 365 5.38 -7.95 -11.21
C ALA A 365 5.46 -7.67 -9.70
N ILE A 366 6.24 -8.46 -8.97
CA ILE A 366 6.47 -8.30 -7.52
C ILE A 366 7.90 -7.84 -7.27
N VAL A 367 8.04 -6.66 -6.67
CA VAL A 367 9.30 -6.13 -6.15
C VAL A 367 9.36 -6.45 -4.65
N ASP A 368 10.15 -7.46 -4.29
CA ASP A 368 10.36 -7.87 -2.90
C ASP A 368 11.73 -8.58 -2.82
N PRO A 369 12.57 -8.31 -1.80
CA PRO A 369 13.82 -9.06 -1.60
C PRO A 369 13.61 -10.56 -1.40
N ARG A 370 12.40 -10.99 -1.02
CA ARG A 370 12.04 -12.39 -0.80
C ARG A 370 11.12 -12.90 -1.91
N TYR A 371 11.30 -14.16 -2.30
CA TYR A 371 10.33 -14.86 -3.15
C TYR A 371 9.09 -15.24 -2.31
N ASN A 372 8.19 -14.28 -2.14
CA ASN A 372 6.98 -14.39 -1.33
C ASN A 372 5.84 -15.15 -2.06
N VAL A 373 4.66 -15.29 -1.43
CA VAL A 373 3.55 -16.06 -2.01
C VAL A 373 3.06 -15.43 -3.31
N ALA A 374 2.93 -14.10 -3.35
CA ALA A 374 2.60 -13.37 -4.57
C ALA A 374 3.65 -13.55 -5.67
N ALA A 375 4.94 -13.53 -5.35
CA ALA A 375 6.03 -13.75 -6.31
C ALA A 375 5.96 -15.14 -6.95
N SER A 376 5.50 -16.17 -6.22
CA SER A 376 5.26 -17.52 -6.77
C SER A 376 4.18 -17.58 -7.85
N LYS A 377 3.35 -16.52 -7.94
CA LYS A 377 2.31 -16.35 -8.94
C LYS A 377 2.62 -15.22 -9.91
N ALA A 378 3.70 -14.48 -9.75
CA ALA A 378 4.02 -13.32 -10.56
C ALA A 378 4.67 -13.73 -11.88
N ASP A 379 4.47 -12.90 -12.90
CA ASP A 379 5.17 -12.99 -14.18
C ASP A 379 6.63 -12.52 -14.02
N TRP A 380 6.86 -11.56 -13.12
CA TRP A 380 8.20 -11.15 -12.70
C TRP A 380 8.34 -11.10 -11.17
N TRP A 381 9.48 -11.61 -10.70
CA TRP A 381 9.99 -11.32 -9.37
C TRP A 381 11.25 -10.47 -9.48
N LEU A 382 11.24 -9.29 -8.87
CA LEU A 382 12.34 -8.35 -8.83
C LEU A 382 12.95 -8.38 -7.41
N PRO A 383 14.05 -9.11 -7.18
CA PRO A 383 14.70 -9.24 -5.88
C PRO A 383 15.51 -7.99 -5.52
N VAL A 384 14.81 -6.88 -5.28
CA VAL A 384 15.44 -5.59 -4.97
C VAL A 384 16.26 -5.68 -3.69
N LYS A 385 17.42 -5.00 -3.62
CA LYS A 385 18.19 -4.89 -2.39
C LYS A 385 17.36 -4.09 -1.35
N PRO A 386 17.24 -4.57 -0.09
CA PRO A 386 16.45 -3.86 0.91
C PRO A 386 16.86 -2.39 1.07
N GLY A 387 15.87 -1.48 1.01
CA GLY A 387 16.09 -0.04 1.16
C GLY A 387 16.56 0.69 -0.09
N THR A 388 16.55 0.04 -1.25
CA THR A 388 16.97 0.61 -2.54
C THR A 388 15.84 0.70 -3.57
N ASP A 389 14.59 0.52 -3.14
CA ASP A 389 13.40 0.57 -3.98
C ASP A 389 13.27 1.90 -4.76
N ALA A 390 13.71 3.01 -4.15
CA ALA A 390 13.74 4.32 -4.80
C ALA A 390 14.64 4.31 -6.04
N ALA A 391 15.81 3.65 -5.99
CA ALA A 391 16.69 3.55 -7.14
C ALA A 391 16.05 2.77 -8.29
N LEU A 392 15.33 1.68 -8.00
CA LEU A 392 14.57 0.96 -9.01
C LEU A 392 13.47 1.84 -9.63
N ALA A 393 12.71 2.56 -8.80
CA ALA A 393 11.67 3.47 -9.30
C ALA A 393 12.26 4.60 -10.16
N MET A 394 13.39 5.18 -9.77
CA MET A 394 14.10 6.21 -10.55
C MET A 394 14.63 5.66 -11.87
N ALA A 395 15.12 4.41 -11.91
CA ALA A 395 15.58 3.77 -13.14
C ALA A 395 14.43 3.53 -14.14
N ILE A 396 13.29 3.03 -13.63
CA ILE A 396 12.06 2.83 -14.42
C ILE A 396 11.58 4.19 -14.96
N GLY A 397 11.45 5.19 -14.08
CA GLY A 397 11.03 6.54 -14.45
C GLY A 397 11.97 7.18 -15.49
N ARG A 398 13.28 7.03 -15.32
CA ARG A 398 14.29 7.48 -16.29
C ARG A 398 14.03 6.89 -17.67
N TYR A 399 13.89 5.57 -17.75
CA TYR A 399 13.67 4.89 -19.04
C TYR A 399 12.38 5.37 -19.72
N ILE A 400 11.30 5.52 -18.95
CA ILE A 400 10.02 6.05 -19.45
C ILE A 400 10.22 7.46 -20.03
N ILE A 401 10.97 8.33 -19.35
CA ILE A 401 11.23 9.71 -19.80
C ILE A 401 12.13 9.75 -21.04
N ASP A 402 13.27 9.07 -21.00
CA ASP A 402 14.27 9.09 -22.08
C ASP A 402 13.74 8.47 -23.39
N ASN A 403 12.72 7.61 -23.32
CA ASN A 403 12.06 7.01 -24.47
C ASN A 403 10.67 7.60 -24.78
N SER A 404 10.30 8.70 -24.13
CA SER A 404 9.01 9.38 -24.32
C SER A 404 7.78 8.45 -24.18
N LEU A 405 7.84 7.49 -23.25
CA LEU A 405 6.77 6.53 -22.98
C LEU A 405 5.74 7.04 -21.95
N TYR A 406 5.95 8.25 -21.42
CA TYR A 406 5.04 8.89 -20.49
C TYR A 406 3.77 9.42 -21.19
N ASN A 407 2.71 9.61 -20.42
CA ASN A 407 1.47 10.16 -20.91
C ASN A 407 1.54 11.69 -21.01
N ALA A 408 2.08 12.20 -22.12
CA ALA A 408 2.22 13.63 -22.37
C ALA A 408 0.87 14.36 -22.32
N ALA A 409 -0.19 13.75 -22.86
CA ALA A 409 -1.52 14.36 -22.93
C ALA A 409 -2.10 14.69 -21.55
N PHE A 410 -1.81 13.88 -20.53
CA PHE A 410 -2.13 14.16 -19.13
C PHE A 410 -1.14 15.11 -18.48
N LEU A 411 0.16 14.85 -18.65
CA LEU A 411 1.21 15.62 -17.98
C LEU A 411 1.21 17.10 -18.38
N GLN A 412 0.70 17.44 -19.57
CA GLN A 412 0.59 18.81 -20.05
C GLN A 412 -0.65 19.57 -19.55
N ARG A 413 -1.45 19.01 -18.61
CA ARG A 413 -2.68 19.62 -18.08
C ARG A 413 -2.43 20.32 -16.73
N PRO A 414 -2.24 21.66 -16.71
CA PRO A 414 -1.86 22.35 -15.49
C PRO A 414 -2.98 22.50 -14.45
N TYR A 415 -4.24 22.34 -14.82
CA TYR A 415 -5.36 22.54 -13.89
C TYR A 415 -6.60 21.77 -14.32
N ASP A 416 -7.58 21.65 -13.42
CA ASP A 416 -8.77 20.84 -13.66
C ASP A 416 -9.60 21.35 -14.86
N GLY A 417 -9.60 22.66 -15.11
CA GLY A 417 -10.26 23.25 -16.28
C GLY A 417 -9.59 22.89 -17.62
N ALA A 418 -8.28 22.65 -17.63
CA ALA A 418 -7.56 22.13 -18.80
C ALA A 418 -7.81 20.63 -19.03
N ALA A 419 -8.05 19.86 -17.97
CA ALA A 419 -8.27 18.43 -18.06
C ALA A 419 -9.63 18.10 -18.71
N ASN A 420 -10.70 18.78 -18.27
CA ASN A 420 -12.09 18.47 -18.65
C ASN A 420 -12.36 18.46 -20.18
N PRO A 421 -11.91 19.46 -20.98
CA PRO A 421 -12.18 19.49 -22.42
C PRO A 421 -11.53 18.34 -23.19
N THR A 422 -10.51 17.71 -22.61
CA THR A 422 -9.75 16.59 -23.21
C THR A 422 -10.21 15.21 -22.74
N GLY A 423 -11.17 15.16 -21.81
CA GLY A 423 -11.63 13.91 -21.18
C GLY A 423 -10.66 13.36 -20.12
N GLU A 424 -9.66 14.15 -19.71
CA GLU A 424 -8.79 13.80 -18.58
C GLU A 424 -9.54 13.93 -17.25
N LEU A 425 -9.35 12.93 -16.37
CA LEU A 425 -10.04 12.89 -15.08
C LEU A 425 -9.40 13.76 -14.00
N ASN A 426 -8.12 14.11 -14.18
CA ASN A 426 -7.34 14.87 -13.20
C ASN A 426 -6.33 15.77 -13.93
N SER A 427 -5.74 16.70 -13.17
CA SER A 427 -4.65 17.57 -13.60
C SER A 427 -3.34 17.27 -12.83
N THR A 428 -2.24 17.93 -13.19
CA THR A 428 -0.93 17.78 -12.53
C THR A 428 -0.12 19.06 -12.58
N ASP A 429 0.77 19.23 -11.61
CA ASP A 429 1.73 20.32 -11.52
C ASP A 429 2.99 20.12 -12.40
N ALA A 430 3.05 19.06 -13.21
CA ALA A 430 4.20 18.71 -14.04
C ALA A 430 4.73 19.88 -14.90
N THR A 431 3.87 20.75 -15.40
CA THR A 431 4.23 21.93 -16.23
C THR A 431 4.50 23.20 -15.44
N HIS A 432 4.29 23.21 -14.13
CA HIS A 432 4.43 24.41 -13.30
C HIS A 432 5.89 24.80 -13.17
N LEU A 433 6.16 26.09 -13.30
CA LEU A 433 7.51 26.65 -13.18
C LEU A 433 7.93 26.69 -11.71
N VAL A 434 9.13 26.18 -11.46
CA VAL A 434 9.80 26.16 -10.16
C VAL A 434 11.04 27.04 -10.26
N LYS A 435 11.19 27.95 -9.30
CA LYS A 435 12.34 28.85 -9.18
C LYS A 435 13.60 28.06 -8.82
N ILE A 436 14.71 28.42 -9.47
CA ILE A 436 16.04 27.87 -9.23
C ILE A 436 16.91 28.96 -8.62
N GLU A 437 17.28 28.80 -7.36
CA GLU A 437 18.07 29.77 -6.61
C GLU A 437 19.34 29.09 -6.12
N GLY A 438 20.52 29.66 -6.43
CA GLY A 438 21.80 29.04 -6.07
C GLY A 438 22.01 27.64 -6.68
N GLY A 439 21.36 27.34 -7.81
CA GLY A 439 21.45 26.04 -8.48
C GLY A 439 20.53 24.96 -7.90
N VAL A 440 19.66 25.30 -6.94
CA VAL A 440 18.70 24.34 -6.36
C VAL A 440 17.25 24.79 -6.59
N PRO A 441 16.31 23.86 -6.83
CA PRO A 441 14.89 24.18 -6.87
C PRO A 441 14.38 24.61 -5.50
N THR A 442 13.60 25.70 -5.44
CA THR A 442 13.09 26.25 -4.16
C THR A 442 11.58 26.20 -4.05
N SER A 443 10.86 27.10 -4.74
CA SER A 443 9.41 27.15 -4.73
C SER A 443 8.84 27.32 -6.12
N PHE A 444 7.56 26.98 -6.31
CA PHE A 444 6.85 27.38 -7.51
C PHE A 444 6.89 28.90 -7.70
N LEU A 445 7.03 29.34 -8.96
CA LEU A 445 6.90 30.73 -9.36
C LEU A 445 5.43 31.16 -9.26
N ARG A 446 5.19 32.33 -8.67
CA ARG A 446 3.85 32.91 -8.57
C ARG A 446 3.59 34.00 -9.60
N ALA A 447 2.34 34.21 -9.96
CA ALA A 447 1.96 35.11 -11.05
C ALA A 447 2.32 36.59 -10.77
N ASP A 448 2.23 37.03 -9.51
CA ASP A 448 2.67 38.36 -9.09
C ASP A 448 4.20 38.53 -9.18
N GLU A 449 4.97 37.50 -8.78
CA GLU A 449 6.43 37.44 -8.96
C GLU A 449 6.81 37.45 -10.45
N ALA A 450 6.03 36.80 -11.31
CA ALA A 450 6.27 36.72 -12.75
C ALA A 450 5.90 38.00 -13.51
N GLY A 451 5.29 39.00 -12.86
CA GLY A 451 4.84 40.25 -13.49
C GLY A 451 3.60 40.09 -14.37
N ILE A 452 2.79 39.04 -14.15
CA ILE A 452 1.56 38.79 -14.90
C ILE A 452 0.46 39.74 -14.39
N VAL A 453 -0.08 40.55 -15.31
CA VAL A 453 -1.12 41.53 -14.98
C VAL A 453 -2.37 40.83 -14.44
N GLY A 454 -2.76 41.18 -13.21
CA GLY A 454 -3.92 40.61 -12.53
C GLY A 454 -3.67 39.30 -11.78
N GLY A 455 -2.47 38.72 -11.89
CA GLY A 455 -2.07 37.53 -11.14
C GLY A 455 -1.76 37.82 -9.67
N THR A 456 -1.88 36.80 -8.82
CA THR A 456 -1.65 36.89 -7.38
C THR A 456 -0.60 35.88 -6.88
N SER A 457 -0.19 36.01 -5.62
CA SER A 457 0.70 35.05 -4.93
C SER A 457 0.12 33.64 -4.77
N ASN A 458 -1.18 33.44 -5.05
CA ASN A 458 -1.79 32.11 -5.05
C ASN A 458 -1.76 31.44 -6.43
N ASP A 459 -1.55 32.22 -7.49
CA ASP A 459 -1.65 31.73 -8.86
C ASP A 459 -0.31 31.19 -9.34
N TYR A 460 -0.33 30.00 -9.92
CA TYR A 460 0.86 29.35 -10.47
C TYR A 460 1.16 29.84 -11.88
N VAL A 461 2.41 29.64 -12.31
CA VAL A 461 2.90 30.04 -13.62
C VAL A 461 3.39 28.82 -14.39
N VAL A 462 3.07 28.77 -15.68
CA VAL A 462 3.51 27.74 -16.62
C VAL A 462 4.19 28.39 -17.83
N TRP A 463 4.93 27.60 -18.60
CA TRP A 463 5.46 28.04 -19.89
C TRP A 463 4.60 27.53 -21.04
N SER A 464 4.14 28.42 -21.91
CA SER A 464 3.35 28.07 -23.09
C SER A 464 3.50 29.11 -24.19
N GLY A 465 3.57 28.66 -25.45
CA GLY A 465 3.71 29.54 -26.60
C GLY A 465 4.97 30.42 -26.60
N GLY A 466 6.03 29.99 -25.90
CA GLY A 466 7.29 30.75 -25.78
C GLY A 466 7.26 31.86 -24.73
N SER A 467 6.30 31.86 -23.81
CA SER A 467 6.20 32.86 -22.74
C SER A 467 5.69 32.26 -21.43
N ALA A 468 5.94 32.97 -20.32
CA ALA A 468 5.36 32.65 -19.03
C ALA A 468 3.92 33.18 -18.95
N VAL A 469 2.99 32.30 -18.60
CA VAL A 469 1.56 32.60 -18.51
C VAL A 469 0.97 32.03 -17.23
N GLN A 470 -0.18 32.54 -16.80
CA GLN A 470 -0.90 31.99 -15.66
C GLN A 470 -1.39 30.58 -15.98
N TYR A 471 -1.22 29.64 -15.04
CA TYR A 471 -1.46 28.21 -15.27
C TYR A 471 -2.88 27.85 -15.77
N ASP A 472 -3.89 28.62 -15.37
CA ASP A 472 -5.31 28.40 -15.70
C ASP A 472 -5.80 29.23 -16.90
N SER A 473 -4.88 29.88 -17.62
CA SER A 473 -5.15 30.63 -18.85
C SER A 473 -4.93 29.82 -20.13
N VAL A 474 -4.38 28.60 -20.02
CA VAL A 474 -4.02 27.73 -21.15
C VAL A 474 -4.43 26.28 -20.90
N ASP A 475 -4.96 25.63 -21.93
CA ASP A 475 -5.33 24.21 -21.84
C ASP A 475 -4.11 23.28 -21.80
N THR A 476 -2.98 23.71 -22.36
CA THR A 476 -1.75 22.91 -22.50
C THR A 476 -0.53 23.78 -22.19
N ALA A 477 0.45 23.21 -21.49
CA ALA A 477 1.73 23.84 -21.21
C ALA A 477 2.92 22.90 -21.46
N ASP A 478 4.10 23.48 -21.59
CA ASP A 478 5.31 22.76 -21.98
C ASP A 478 5.89 21.95 -20.81
N LEU A 479 6.35 20.74 -21.11
CA LEU A 479 7.06 19.89 -20.14
C LEU A 479 8.56 20.16 -20.10
N PHE A 480 9.16 20.52 -21.24
CA PHE A 480 10.59 20.76 -21.41
C PHE A 480 10.88 22.08 -22.14
N PRO A 481 10.52 23.24 -21.54
CA PRO A 481 10.89 24.52 -22.12
C PRO A 481 12.40 24.82 -21.97
N GLY A 482 13.13 24.00 -21.22
CA GLY A 482 14.49 24.29 -20.79
C GLY A 482 14.51 25.27 -19.62
N ALA A 483 15.71 25.70 -19.23
CA ALA A 483 15.86 26.76 -18.25
C ALA A 483 15.40 28.10 -18.84
N VAL A 484 14.34 28.67 -18.28
CA VAL A 484 13.74 29.94 -18.72
C VAL A 484 13.94 31.02 -17.67
N THR A 485 14.09 32.27 -18.08
CA THR A 485 14.15 33.41 -17.16
C THR A 485 12.84 34.19 -17.22
N VAL A 486 12.14 34.30 -16.09
CA VAL A 486 10.86 35.01 -15.98
C VAL A 486 10.99 36.10 -14.94
N ASN A 487 10.89 37.36 -15.37
CA ASN A 487 11.02 38.53 -14.50
C ASN A 487 12.25 38.49 -13.57
N GLY A 488 13.39 38.02 -14.08
CA GLY A 488 14.64 37.87 -13.32
C GLY A 488 14.80 36.57 -12.53
N PHE A 489 13.78 35.72 -12.47
CA PHE A 489 13.87 34.39 -11.85
C PHE A 489 14.25 33.33 -12.88
N LEU A 490 15.30 32.56 -12.61
CA LEU A 490 15.61 31.35 -13.35
C LEU A 490 14.63 30.25 -12.95
N CYS A 491 13.99 29.61 -13.92
CA CYS A 491 12.93 28.64 -13.69
C CYS A 491 13.06 27.42 -14.60
N MET A 492 12.56 26.28 -14.11
CA MET A 492 12.36 25.04 -14.87
C MET A 492 11.02 24.43 -14.49
N THR A 493 10.44 23.57 -15.32
CA THR A 493 9.19 22.88 -14.96
C THR A 493 9.45 21.81 -13.90
N ALA A 494 8.43 21.49 -13.10
CA ALA A 494 8.51 20.38 -12.14
C ALA A 494 8.86 19.04 -12.83
N PHE A 495 8.34 18.79 -14.03
CA PHE A 495 8.64 17.59 -14.81
C PHE A 495 10.09 17.55 -15.27
N GLU A 496 10.64 18.66 -15.75
CA GLU A 496 12.04 18.72 -16.18
C GLU A 496 13.00 18.53 -15.00
N LEU A 497 12.66 19.06 -13.82
CA LEU A 497 13.41 18.80 -12.59
C LEU A 497 13.36 17.32 -12.18
N TYR A 498 12.20 16.67 -12.29
CA TYR A 498 12.10 15.23 -12.06
C TYR A 498 12.94 14.45 -13.08
N ALA A 499 12.88 14.80 -14.36
CA ALA A 499 13.69 14.20 -15.41
C ALA A 499 15.20 14.35 -15.12
N GLN A 500 15.66 15.55 -14.75
CA GLN A 500 17.05 15.77 -14.33
C GLN A 500 17.43 14.88 -13.15
N LYS A 501 16.55 14.77 -12.14
CA LYS A 501 16.79 13.90 -10.98
C LYS A 501 16.95 12.43 -11.37
N THR A 502 16.15 11.93 -12.30
CA THR A 502 16.29 10.56 -12.83
C THR A 502 17.58 10.35 -13.63
N ARG A 503 18.10 11.42 -14.25
CA ARG A 503 19.31 11.43 -15.09
C ARG A 503 20.61 11.66 -14.32
N GLU A 504 20.55 11.98 -13.02
CA GLU A 504 21.75 12.07 -12.16
C GLU A 504 22.59 10.78 -12.15
N ASN A 505 21.97 9.64 -12.45
CA ASN A 505 22.63 8.34 -12.55
C ASN A 505 22.20 7.63 -13.83
N SER A 506 23.11 6.89 -14.47
CA SER A 506 22.80 5.96 -15.58
C SER A 506 21.81 4.88 -15.15
N ILE A 507 21.12 4.25 -16.11
CA ILE A 507 20.31 3.05 -15.79
C ILE A 507 21.21 1.97 -15.16
N SER A 508 22.47 1.87 -15.62
CA SER A 508 23.49 0.99 -15.04
C SER A 508 23.82 1.33 -13.59
N ASP A 509 24.00 2.61 -13.28
CA ASP A 509 24.25 3.07 -11.90
C ASP A 509 23.06 2.75 -10.99
N TRP A 510 21.83 3.01 -11.45
CA TRP A 510 20.63 2.67 -10.69
C TRP A 510 20.47 1.16 -10.50
N SER A 511 20.72 0.36 -11.54
CA SER A 511 20.76 -1.10 -11.52
C SER A 511 21.75 -1.62 -10.47
N ALA A 512 22.96 -1.05 -10.43
CA ALA A 512 23.97 -1.41 -9.44
C ALA A 512 23.51 -1.11 -8.00
N ILE A 513 22.84 0.02 -7.79
CA ILE A 513 22.27 0.39 -6.49
C ILE A 513 21.16 -0.58 -6.08
N CYS A 514 20.18 -0.85 -6.95
CA CYS A 514 18.99 -1.62 -6.59
C CYS A 514 19.18 -3.15 -6.70
N GLY A 515 20.19 -3.60 -7.44
CA GLY A 515 20.48 -5.00 -7.71
C GLY A 515 19.60 -5.66 -8.77
N ILE A 516 18.82 -4.88 -9.53
CA ILE A 516 17.99 -5.40 -10.63
C ILE A 516 18.68 -5.14 -11.96
N ASP A 517 18.81 -6.18 -12.78
CA ASP A 517 19.43 -6.11 -14.10
C ASP A 517 18.77 -5.06 -15.01
N GLU A 518 19.59 -4.36 -15.79
CA GLU A 518 19.13 -3.27 -16.67
C GLU A 518 18.09 -3.75 -17.69
N THR A 519 18.25 -4.97 -18.22
CA THR A 519 17.29 -5.54 -19.18
C THR A 519 15.93 -5.79 -18.53
N VAL A 520 15.90 -6.13 -17.24
CA VAL A 520 14.66 -6.29 -16.48
C VAL A 520 14.03 -4.95 -16.17
N ILE A 521 14.81 -3.95 -15.76
CA ILE A 521 14.32 -2.58 -15.51
C ILE A 521 13.63 -2.02 -16.76
N THR A 522 14.31 -2.12 -17.91
CA THR A 522 13.79 -1.61 -19.19
C THR A 522 12.56 -2.39 -19.65
N ALA A 523 12.55 -3.71 -19.52
CA ALA A 523 11.37 -4.54 -19.82
C ALA A 523 10.16 -4.17 -18.95
N ILE A 524 10.35 -3.94 -17.64
CA ILE A 524 9.26 -3.52 -16.75
C ILE A 524 8.75 -2.12 -17.10
N ALA A 525 9.63 -1.18 -17.46
CA ALA A 525 9.22 0.15 -17.90
C ALA A 525 8.39 0.10 -19.19
N GLN A 526 8.77 -0.76 -20.14
CA GLN A 526 8.01 -0.99 -21.37
C GLN A 526 6.67 -1.66 -21.10
N GLU A 527 6.66 -2.72 -20.28
CA GLU A 527 5.42 -3.42 -19.91
C GLU A 527 4.45 -2.46 -19.22
N LEU A 528 4.91 -1.71 -18.22
CA LEU A 528 4.12 -0.72 -17.48
C LEU A 528 3.45 0.31 -18.40
N THR A 529 4.18 0.82 -19.39
CA THR A 529 3.69 1.86 -20.29
C THR A 529 2.84 1.31 -21.45
N SER A 530 3.03 0.04 -21.83
CA SER A 530 2.28 -0.59 -22.93
C SER A 530 0.78 -0.74 -22.67
N HIS A 531 0.36 -0.76 -21.41
CA HIS A 531 -1.05 -0.88 -21.00
C HIS A 531 -1.76 0.48 -20.82
N GLY A 532 -1.06 1.59 -21.08
CA GLY A 532 -1.59 2.95 -20.89
C GLY A 532 -2.17 3.15 -19.49
N ARG A 533 -3.45 3.51 -19.40
CA ARG A 533 -4.14 3.83 -18.12
C ARG A 533 -4.62 2.60 -17.34
N LYS A 534 -4.49 1.39 -17.91
CA LYS A 534 -4.89 0.13 -17.27
C LYS A 534 -3.74 -0.59 -16.58
N ALA A 535 -2.61 0.08 -16.41
CA ALA A 535 -1.51 -0.36 -15.57
C ALA A 535 -1.58 0.34 -14.22
N SER A 536 -1.04 -0.26 -13.16
CA SER A 536 -0.89 0.41 -11.86
C SER A 536 0.38 0.03 -11.12
N VAL A 537 0.91 0.98 -10.36
CA VAL A 537 2.03 0.75 -9.45
C VAL A 537 1.50 0.84 -8.02
N GLU A 538 1.71 -0.23 -7.27
CA GLU A 538 1.34 -0.32 -5.86
C GLU A 538 2.58 -0.29 -5.00
N LEU A 539 2.47 0.34 -3.83
CA LEU A 539 3.44 0.17 -2.77
C LEU A 539 2.74 0.01 -1.43
N TYR A 540 3.45 -0.62 -0.50
CA TYR A 540 2.99 -0.62 0.86
C TYR A 540 4.17 -0.57 1.84
N ARG A 541 4.06 -1.21 3.00
CA ARG A 541 4.98 -1.03 4.14
C ARG A 541 6.46 -1.31 3.82
N GLY A 542 6.76 -2.33 3.01
CA GLY A 542 8.14 -2.76 2.74
C GLY A 542 9.10 -1.63 2.35
N PRO A 543 8.85 -0.89 1.25
CA PRO A 543 9.72 0.20 0.79
C PRO A 543 9.78 1.40 1.74
N VAL A 544 8.87 1.54 2.70
CA VAL A 544 8.70 2.77 3.48
C VAL A 544 9.09 2.69 4.96
N GLN A 545 9.55 1.53 5.43
CA GLN A 545 9.95 1.35 6.83
C GLN A 545 11.43 1.66 7.11
N ASN A 546 12.16 2.10 6.10
CA ASN A 546 13.52 2.63 6.25
C ASN A 546 13.51 4.16 6.45
N THR A 547 14.66 4.74 6.81
CA THR A 547 14.80 6.18 7.08
C THR A 547 14.46 7.08 5.90
N ASN A 548 14.53 6.55 4.67
CA ASN A 548 14.23 7.27 3.43
C ASN A 548 12.84 6.89 2.88
N GLY A 549 11.98 6.30 3.70
CA GLY A 549 10.72 5.71 3.26
C GLY A 549 9.77 6.69 2.60
N THR A 550 9.72 7.94 3.06
CA THR A 550 8.88 8.99 2.46
C THR A 550 9.34 9.31 1.03
N TYR A 551 10.64 9.49 0.82
CA TYR A 551 11.20 9.75 -0.52
C TYR A 551 11.03 8.54 -1.43
N THR A 552 11.18 7.34 -0.90
CA THR A 552 10.95 6.10 -1.63
C THR A 552 9.50 6.00 -2.11
N ALA A 553 8.53 6.30 -1.23
CA ALA A 553 7.13 6.37 -1.60
C ALA A 553 6.87 7.39 -2.70
N MET A 554 7.44 8.59 -2.59
CA MET A 554 7.32 9.61 -3.63
C MET A 554 7.83 9.10 -4.99
N SER A 555 9.03 8.51 -5.03
CA SER A 555 9.61 7.96 -6.27
C SER A 555 8.73 6.87 -6.90
N ILE A 556 8.14 5.98 -6.10
CA ILE A 556 7.27 4.91 -6.60
C ILE A 556 5.93 5.48 -7.10
N VAL A 557 5.29 6.37 -6.33
CA VAL A 557 4.01 6.98 -6.70
C VAL A 557 4.14 7.82 -7.98
N CYS A 558 5.29 8.49 -8.20
CA CYS A 558 5.55 9.21 -9.45
C CYS A 558 5.42 8.34 -10.70
N LEU A 559 5.64 7.02 -10.63
CA LEU A 559 5.45 6.12 -11.77
C LEU A 559 3.98 6.06 -12.23
N ASN A 560 3.01 6.12 -11.31
CA ASN A 560 1.59 6.25 -11.66
C ASN A 560 1.31 7.61 -12.33
N THR A 561 1.94 8.68 -11.83
CA THR A 561 1.84 10.02 -12.43
C THR A 561 2.36 10.03 -13.87
N LEU A 562 3.46 9.34 -14.17
CA LEU A 562 4.02 9.25 -15.52
C LEU A 562 3.05 8.62 -16.53
N ILE A 563 2.24 7.64 -16.13
CA ILE A 563 1.26 7.00 -17.00
C ILE A 563 -0.14 7.62 -16.91
N GLY A 564 -0.38 8.51 -15.94
CA GLY A 564 -1.62 9.25 -15.73
C GLY A 564 -2.81 8.40 -15.26
N ASN A 565 -2.58 7.21 -14.70
CA ASN A 565 -3.63 6.22 -14.44
C ASN A 565 -4.60 6.53 -13.28
N TYR A 566 -4.49 7.70 -12.64
CA TYR A 566 -5.30 8.01 -11.46
C TYR A 566 -6.81 8.06 -11.77
N ASN A 567 -7.61 7.35 -10.99
CA ASN A 567 -9.07 7.21 -11.10
C ASN A 567 -9.60 6.65 -12.43
N TRP A 568 -8.72 6.22 -13.35
CA TRP A 568 -9.13 5.51 -14.54
C TRP A 568 -9.54 4.08 -14.21
N LYS A 569 -10.49 3.53 -14.97
CA LYS A 569 -10.86 2.12 -14.88
C LYS A 569 -9.65 1.25 -15.19
N GLY A 570 -9.29 0.37 -14.25
CA GLY A 570 -8.07 -0.45 -14.30
C GLY A 570 -6.78 0.26 -13.84
N GLY A 571 -6.88 1.52 -13.44
CA GLY A 571 -5.79 2.33 -12.94
C GLY A 571 -5.74 2.40 -11.40
N HIS A 572 -5.08 3.44 -10.90
CA HIS A 572 -4.89 3.67 -9.46
C HIS A 572 -6.01 4.58 -8.92
N VAL A 573 -6.91 4.07 -8.09
CA VAL A 573 -8.11 4.76 -7.64
C VAL A 573 -7.95 5.37 -6.25
N PHE A 574 -8.52 6.56 -6.08
CA PHE A 574 -8.71 7.22 -4.79
C PHE A 574 -10.20 7.29 -4.47
N GLY A 575 -10.58 7.13 -3.20
CA GLY A 575 -11.98 7.31 -2.79
C GLY A 575 -12.87 6.06 -2.81
N GLY A 576 -12.28 4.86 -2.71
CA GLY A 576 -12.96 3.73 -2.05
C GLY A 576 -13.08 3.99 -0.54
N GLY A 577 -13.93 3.24 0.17
CA GLY A 577 -14.16 3.43 1.61
C GLY A 577 -12.87 3.53 2.44
N HIS A 578 -12.98 3.97 3.71
CA HIS A 578 -11.84 3.97 4.64
C HIS A 578 -11.13 2.60 4.78
N TRP A 579 -11.73 1.53 4.24
CA TRP A 579 -11.38 0.12 4.36
C TRP A 579 -10.83 -0.46 3.06
#